data_AF-A0A395HX77-F1
#
_entry.id   AF-A0A395HX77-F1
#
_cell.length_a   1.000
_cell.length_b   1.000
_cell.length_c   1.000
_cell.angle_alpha   90.00
_cell.angle_beta   90.00
_cell.angle_gamma   90.00
#
_symmetry.space_group_name_H-M   'P 1'
#
loop_
_entity.id
_entity.type
_entity.pdbx_description
1 polymer ?
#
loop_
_entity_poly.entity_id
_entity_poly.type
_entity_poly.pdbx_seq_one_letter_code
_entity_poly.pdbx_strand_id
1 'polypeptide(L)'
;MSRLHLDEGIHQINCIGLRETMTTPMVLHATCDYVVEERMSNYWANFIRTGNPNGDELPEFPPSTKEKKQTMWLGISWGSGSLSADDSRVQFVEGWLATMPEW
;
A
#
# COMPACT_ATOMS: atom_id res chain seq x y z
N MET A 1 -21.64 -25.57 21.27
CA MET A 1 -22.33 -24.28 21.43
C MET A 1 -21.29 -23.18 21.45
N SER A 2 -21.43 -22.25 20.52
CA SER A 2 -20.46 -21.25 20.08
C SER A 2 -20.21 -20.11 21.06
N ARG A 3 -19.02 -19.52 21.02
CA ARG A 3 -18.86 -18.06 21.15
C ARG A 3 -17.65 -17.58 20.34
N LEU A 4 -17.93 -16.71 19.37
CA LEU A 4 -16.99 -15.97 18.54
C LEU A 4 -16.25 -14.92 19.40
N HIS A 5 -14.93 -14.81 19.25
CA HIS A 5 -14.21 -13.56 19.51
C HIS A 5 -13.16 -13.42 18.41
N LEU A 6 -13.29 -12.36 17.64
CA LEU A 6 -12.58 -12.11 16.40
C LEU A 6 -11.08 -11.94 16.67
N ASP A 7 -10.30 -12.69 15.92
CA ASP A 7 -8.85 -12.54 15.79
C ASP A 7 -8.58 -11.31 14.92
N GLU A 8 -8.44 -10.16 15.56
CA GLU A 8 -7.86 -8.96 14.94
C GLU A 8 -6.54 -8.68 15.66
N GLY A 9 -5.59 -9.60 15.46
CA GLY A 9 -4.20 -9.42 15.82
C GLY A 9 -3.60 -8.27 15.01
N ILE A 10 -3.61 -7.07 15.59
CA ILE A 10 -2.76 -5.95 15.13
C ILE A 10 -1.31 -6.26 15.55
N HIS A 11 -0.73 -7.27 14.91
CA HIS A 11 0.70 -7.49 14.86
C HIS A 11 1.21 -6.89 13.55
N GLN A 12 1.74 -5.66 13.62
CA GLN A 12 2.96 -5.17 12.97
C GLN A 12 2.95 -3.64 12.82
N ILE A 13 3.49 -2.96 13.83
CA ILE A 13 4.22 -1.70 13.60
C ILE A 13 5.69 -2.09 13.66
N ASN A 14 6.40 -2.01 12.54
CA ASN A 14 7.86 -2.13 12.57
C ASN A 14 8.52 -1.25 11.51
N CYS A 15 8.52 0.06 11.77
CA CYS A 15 9.63 0.93 11.36
C CYS A 15 10.81 0.53 12.27
N ILE A 16 11.55 -0.51 11.87
CA ILE A 16 12.46 -1.29 12.73
C ILE A 16 13.41 -0.38 13.53
N GLY A 17 13.19 -0.31 14.85
CA GLY A 17 14.27 0.00 15.78
C GLY A 17 14.06 1.06 16.86
N LEU A 18 12.87 1.64 17.07
CA LEU A 18 12.68 2.60 18.17
C LEU A 18 11.54 2.18 19.11
N ARG A 19 11.81 1.17 19.93
CA ARG A 19 11.05 0.89 21.14
C ARG A 19 11.86 1.44 22.31
N GLU A 20 11.57 2.66 22.74
CA GLU A 20 11.43 3.04 24.16
C GLU A 20 11.16 4.56 24.33
N THR A 21 10.10 4.86 25.09
CA THR A 21 9.67 6.17 25.62
C THR A 21 8.94 7.13 24.68
N MET A 22 7.62 6.97 24.64
CA MET A 22 6.63 7.95 24.21
C MET A 22 6.82 9.31 24.89
N THR A 23 6.90 10.41 24.12
CA THR A 23 6.36 11.72 24.56
C THR A 23 5.89 12.67 23.43
N THR A 24 6.03 12.38 22.13
CA THR A 24 5.45 13.24 21.08
C THR A 24 4.99 12.47 19.83
N PRO A 25 3.73 12.63 19.37
CA PRO A 25 3.25 11.95 18.16
C PRO A 25 3.85 12.46 16.84
N MET A 26 4.61 13.56 16.87
CA MET A 26 5.14 14.22 15.66
C MET A 26 6.46 13.60 15.15
N VAL A 27 7.28 13.02 16.03
CA VAL A 27 8.62 12.52 15.67
C VAL A 27 8.57 11.10 15.09
N LEU A 28 7.58 10.28 15.49
CA LEU A 28 7.40 8.92 14.98
C LEU A 28 6.96 8.88 13.51
N HIS A 29 6.22 9.90 13.06
CA HIS A 29 5.73 9.98 11.68
C HIS A 29 6.88 10.25 10.70
N ALA A 30 7.72 11.25 11.01
CA ALA A 30 8.78 11.73 10.12
C ALA A 30 9.81 10.65 9.75
N THR A 31 10.17 9.74 10.67
CA THR A 31 11.13 8.68 10.37
C THR A 31 10.55 7.59 9.47
N CYS A 32 9.27 7.23 9.66
CA CYS A 32 8.59 6.32 8.74
C CYS A 32 8.33 6.98 7.38
N ASP A 33 8.12 8.30 7.33
CA ASP A 33 7.94 9.06 6.08
C ASP A 33 9.18 8.98 5.19
N TYR A 34 10.39 9.17 5.76
CA TYR A 34 11.65 9.05 4.99
C TYR A 34 11.87 7.64 4.42
N VAL A 35 11.51 6.60 5.17
CA VAL A 35 11.62 5.21 4.68
C VAL A 35 10.63 4.96 3.53
N VAL A 36 9.41 5.50 3.63
CA VAL A 36 8.43 5.41 2.55
C VAL A 36 8.90 6.19 1.33
N GLU A 37 9.39 7.41 1.51
CA GLU A 37 9.93 8.28 0.46
C GLU A 37 11.08 7.60 -0.30
N GLU A 38 12.06 7.05 0.40
CA GLU A 38 13.23 6.40 -0.19
C GLU A 38 12.82 5.23 -1.08
N ARG A 39 11.96 4.34 -0.57
CA ARG A 39 11.47 3.19 -1.33
C ARG A 39 10.64 3.60 -2.53
N MET A 40 9.75 4.59 -2.36
CA MET A 40 8.96 5.15 -3.47
C MET A 40 9.83 5.74 -4.56
N SER A 41 10.84 6.51 -4.17
CA SER A 41 11.79 7.14 -5.09
C SER A 41 12.59 6.08 -5.85
N ASN A 42 12.99 4.99 -5.20
CA ASN A 42 13.69 3.89 -5.85
C ASN A 42 12.82 3.16 -6.90
N TYR A 43 11.54 2.87 -6.60
CA TYR A 43 10.62 2.32 -7.60
C TYR A 43 10.49 3.25 -8.82
N TRP A 44 10.30 4.56 -8.59
CA TRP A 44 10.18 5.54 -9.66
C TRP A 44 11.45 5.67 -10.50
N ALA A 45 12.63 5.73 -9.86
CA ALA A 45 13.91 5.82 -10.56
C ALA A 45 14.19 4.57 -11.43
N ASN A 46 13.88 3.38 -10.92
CA ASN A 46 14.00 2.13 -11.67
C ASN A 46 13.06 2.10 -12.88
N PHE A 47 11.81 2.54 -12.69
CA PHE A 47 10.82 2.60 -13.75
C PHE A 47 11.24 3.59 -14.86
N ILE A 48 11.69 4.78 -14.50
CA ILE A 48 12.18 5.78 -15.48
C ILE A 48 13.37 5.22 -16.28
N ARG A 49 14.27 4.49 -15.62
CA ARG A 49 15.48 3.94 -16.24
C ARG A 49 15.23 2.73 -17.15
N THR A 50 14.27 1.87 -16.80
CA THR A 50 14.15 0.53 -17.42
C THR A 50 12.74 0.14 -17.85
N GLY A 51 11.72 0.89 -17.45
CA GLY A 51 10.31 0.48 -17.55
C GLY A 51 9.88 -0.57 -16.52
N ASN A 52 10.79 -1.07 -15.67
CA ASN A 52 10.49 -1.99 -14.57
C ASN A 52 10.74 -1.28 -13.23
N PRO A 53 9.74 -1.14 -12.34
CA PRO A 53 9.94 -0.46 -11.06
C PRO A 53 10.81 -1.27 -10.09
N ASN A 54 10.92 -2.59 -10.29
CA ASN A 54 11.59 -3.49 -9.35
C ASN A 54 13.12 -3.32 -9.37
N GLY A 55 13.74 -3.59 -8.23
CA GLY A 55 15.18 -3.56 -8.00
C GLY A 55 15.55 -4.32 -6.73
N ASP A 56 16.84 -4.37 -6.42
CA ASP A 56 17.32 -5.07 -5.24
C ASP A 56 16.73 -4.46 -3.95
N GLU A 57 16.44 -5.31 -2.96
CA GLU A 57 15.90 -4.94 -1.63
C GLU A 57 14.49 -4.28 -1.61
N LEU A 58 13.81 -4.19 -2.76
CA LEU A 58 12.42 -3.75 -2.84
C LEU A 58 11.45 -4.94 -2.82
N PRO A 59 10.30 -4.85 -2.14
CA PRO A 59 9.19 -5.76 -2.34
C PRO A 59 8.80 -5.85 -3.83
N GLU A 60 8.26 -6.99 -4.25
CA GLU A 60 7.86 -7.13 -5.65
C GLU A 60 6.63 -6.26 -5.96
N PHE A 61 6.77 -5.39 -6.96
CA PHE A 61 5.70 -4.66 -7.62
C PHE A 61 5.31 -5.39 -8.91
N PRO A 62 4.29 -6.27 -8.87
CA PRO A 62 3.83 -6.99 -10.05
C PRO A 62 3.10 -6.06 -11.03
N PRO A 63 3.23 -6.27 -12.34
CA PRO A 63 2.46 -5.53 -13.33
C PRO A 63 0.97 -5.82 -13.20
N SER A 64 0.15 -4.79 -13.36
CA SER A 64 -1.30 -4.93 -13.45
C SER A 64 -1.68 -5.35 -14.88
N THR A 65 -2.49 -6.41 -15.00
CA THR A 65 -2.92 -6.98 -16.28
C THR A 65 -4.44 -6.99 -16.38
N LYS A 66 -4.99 -7.32 -17.56
CA LYS A 66 -6.45 -7.44 -17.73
C LYS A 66 -7.03 -8.56 -16.87
N GLU A 67 -6.30 -9.65 -16.74
CA GLU A 67 -6.69 -10.85 -16.01
C GLU A 67 -6.46 -10.70 -14.50
N LYS A 68 -5.44 -9.92 -14.12
CA LYS A 68 -5.06 -9.71 -12.72
C LYS A 68 -4.79 -8.23 -12.48
N LYS A 69 -5.83 -7.51 -12.06
CA LYS A 69 -5.73 -6.10 -11.67
C LYS A 69 -5.10 -6.00 -10.29
N GLN A 70 -3.87 -5.52 -10.21
CA GLN A 70 -3.10 -5.47 -8.97
C GLN A 70 -2.71 -4.04 -8.58
N THR A 71 -2.50 -3.85 -7.28
CA THR A 71 -1.96 -2.63 -6.69
C THR A 71 -0.82 -2.95 -5.74
N MET A 72 0.08 -1.98 -5.57
CA MET A 72 1.14 -1.97 -4.56
C MET A 72 0.67 -1.14 -3.35
N TRP A 73 0.96 -1.64 -2.15
CA TRP A 73 0.73 -0.96 -0.88
C TRP A 73 2.02 -0.27 -0.44
N LEU A 74 1.91 1.02 -0.15
CA LEU A 74 3.04 1.92 0.09
C LEU A 74 2.76 2.70 1.38
N GLY A 75 3.47 2.37 2.47
CA GLY A 75 3.24 3.01 3.77
C GLY A 75 3.63 2.14 4.96
N ILE A 76 2.72 2.04 5.93
CA ILE A 76 2.91 1.26 7.18
C ILE A 76 3.10 -0.24 6.87
N SER A 77 2.45 -0.74 5.80
CA SER A 77 2.66 -2.07 5.25
C SER A 77 3.14 -1.99 3.81
N TRP A 78 3.81 -3.05 3.38
CA TRP A 78 4.42 -3.18 2.06
C TRP A 78 4.00 -4.51 1.42
N GLY A 79 3.69 -4.49 0.14
CA GLY A 79 3.29 -5.68 -0.61
C GLY A 79 2.33 -5.35 -1.73
N SER A 80 1.84 -6.37 -2.42
CA SER A 80 0.89 -6.19 -3.50
C SER A 80 -0.34 -7.07 -3.32
N GLY A 81 -1.46 -6.61 -3.88
CA GLY A 81 -2.74 -7.30 -3.79
C GLY A 81 -3.64 -6.99 -4.97
N SER A 82 -4.83 -7.57 -4.99
CA SER A 82 -5.86 -7.23 -5.97
C SER A 82 -6.33 -5.79 -5.75
N LEU A 83 -6.57 -5.04 -6.83
CA LEU A 83 -7.12 -3.68 -6.78
C LEU A 83 -8.45 -3.62 -6.00
N SER A 84 -9.28 -4.64 -6.17
CA SER A 84 -10.54 -4.82 -5.48
C SER A 84 -10.76 -6.31 -5.20
N ALA A 85 -11.54 -6.63 -4.17
CA ALA A 85 -12.00 -7.98 -3.91
C ALA A 85 -12.94 -8.51 -5.01
N ASP A 86 -13.65 -7.60 -5.69
CA ASP A 86 -14.57 -7.89 -6.78
C ASP A 86 -14.55 -6.75 -7.81
N ASP A 87 -14.50 -7.11 -9.10
CA ASP A 87 -14.58 -6.19 -10.22
C ASP A 87 -15.91 -5.40 -10.27
N SER A 88 -17.00 -5.96 -9.72
CA SER A 88 -18.30 -5.29 -9.65
C SER A 88 -18.24 -3.97 -8.88
N ARG A 89 -17.36 -3.87 -7.89
CA ARG A 89 -17.15 -2.64 -7.10
C ARG A 89 -16.52 -1.53 -7.94
N VAL A 90 -15.55 -1.88 -8.78
CA VAL A 90 -14.89 -0.92 -9.67
C VAL A 90 -15.88 -0.46 -10.74
N GLN A 91 -16.59 -1.40 -11.37
CA GLN A 91 -17.61 -1.10 -12.38
C GLN A 91 -18.73 -0.22 -11.83
N PHE A 92 -19.16 -0.47 -10.59
CA PHE A 92 -20.15 0.38 -9.93
C PHE A 92 -19.63 1.81 -9.75
N VAL A 93 -18.41 1.99 -9.27
CA VAL A 93 -17.81 3.33 -9.08
C VAL A 93 -17.63 4.04 -10.42
N GLU A 94 -17.09 3.36 -11.44
CA GLU A 94 -16.96 3.92 -12.78
C GLU A 94 -18.33 4.34 -13.36
N GLY A 95 -19.34 3.48 -13.23
CA GLY A 95 -20.70 3.77 -13.69
C GLY A 95 -21.33 4.94 -12.93
N TRP A 96 -21.14 5.02 -11.62
CA TRP A 96 -21.64 6.14 -10.81
C TRP A 96 -20.93 7.44 -11.16
N LEU A 97 -19.60 7.44 -11.27
CA LEU A 97 -18.81 8.63 -11.64
C LEU A 97 -19.23 9.17 -13.02
N ALA A 98 -19.59 8.29 -13.96
CA ALA A 98 -20.09 8.68 -15.29
C ALA A 98 -21.45 9.39 -15.26
N THR A 99 -22.20 9.32 -14.16
CA THR A 99 -23.47 10.06 -13.99
C THR A 99 -23.29 11.44 -13.37
N MET A 100 -22.10 11.75 -12.87
CA MET A 100 -21.85 13.03 -12.22
C MET A 100 -21.80 14.15 -13.27
N PRO A 101 -22.37 15.34 -12.97
CA PRO A 101 -22.25 16.48 -13.85
C PRO A 101 -20.79 16.93 -13.94
N GLU A 102 -20.37 17.33 -15.13
CA GLU A 102 -19.11 18.05 -15.32
C GLU A 102 -19.21 19.41 -14.60
N TRP A 103 -18.15 19.76 -13.86
CA TRP A 103 -18.07 21.02 -13.12
C TRP A 103 -17.54 22.16 -14.01
#